data_AF-X1UTA2-F1
#
_entry.id   AF-X1UTA2-F1
#
_cell.length_a   1.000
_cell.length_b   1.000
_cell.length_c   1.000
_cell.angle_alpha   90.00
_cell.angle_beta   90.00
_cell.angle_gamma   90.00
#
_symmetry.space_group_name_H-M   'P 1'
#
loop_
_entity.id
_entity.type
_entity.pdbx_description
1 polymer ?
#
loop_
_entity_poly.entity_id
_entity_poly.type
_entity_poly.pdbx_seq_one_letter_code
_entity_poly.pdbx_strand_id
1 'polypeptide(L)'
;MVEDPDKAQEAYEWIYHKLGGYDIAMAGGGMYMMHVNPFPDIFSMFYLDWRLPGRMLGQKEFPQLVEQSLDDPFMKASDYDKIINEGFLWLANFKRAGIKDMTKLGKIGAKVAENTEKWWTHFQVPTFSDGGGAIPFELFSVFRGSTNFMKDIYRYPDKIIEASDFLIDNLILMGEYGISMGGGKTLIVGGARASSDF
;
A
#
# COMPACT_ATOMS: atom_id res chain seq x y z
N MET A 1 -4.54 6.23 18.29
CA MET A 1 -4.69 4.76 18.39
C MET A 1 -5.19 4.24 17.04
N VAL A 2 -4.39 4.37 15.98
CA VAL A 2 -4.66 3.83 14.62
C VAL A 2 -3.52 2.90 14.20
N GLU A 3 -2.32 3.18 14.68
CA GLU A 3 -1.09 2.47 14.35
C GLU A 3 -0.60 1.77 15.63
N ASP A 4 -0.85 0.46 15.73
CA ASP A 4 -0.43 -0.35 16.88
C ASP A 4 -0.06 -1.76 16.38
N PRO A 5 1.19 -1.96 15.91
CA PRO A 5 1.65 -3.25 15.41
C PRO A 5 1.65 -4.34 16.49
N ASP A 6 1.78 -4.00 17.78
CA ASP A 6 1.69 -4.95 18.88
C ASP A 6 0.26 -5.51 18.98
N LYS A 7 -0.74 -4.63 19.01
CA LYS A 7 -2.13 -5.05 19.05
C LYS A 7 -2.55 -5.86 17.81
N ALA A 8 -2.02 -5.51 16.64
CA ALA A 8 -2.24 -6.29 15.42
C ALA A 8 -1.61 -7.69 15.54
N GLN A 9 -0.39 -7.78 16.08
CA GLN A 9 0.30 -9.05 16.31
C GLN A 9 -0.45 -9.93 17.31
N GLU A 10 -0.89 -9.37 18.44
CA GLU A 10 -1.70 -10.08 19.44
C GLU A 10 -2.97 -10.68 18.82
N ALA A 11 -3.64 -9.93 17.92
CA ALA A 11 -4.82 -10.41 17.23
C ALA A 11 -4.50 -11.61 16.32
N TYR A 12 -3.41 -11.57 15.55
CA TYR A 12 -3.00 -12.70 14.71
C TYR A 12 -2.61 -13.93 15.54
N GLU A 13 -1.84 -13.76 16.62
CA GLU A 13 -1.47 -14.86 17.53
C GLU A 13 -2.70 -15.49 18.19
N TRP A 14 -3.67 -14.66 18.60
CA TRP A 14 -4.93 -15.15 19.14
C TRP A 14 -5.67 -16.02 18.11
N ILE A 15 -5.78 -15.58 16.85
CA ILE A 15 -6.42 -16.36 15.78
C ILE A 15 -5.66 -17.68 15.57
N TYR A 16 -4.33 -17.65 15.50
CA TYR A 16 -3.49 -18.84 15.34
C TYR A 16 -3.81 -19.90 16.41
N HIS A 17 -3.79 -19.50 17.68
CA HIS A 17 -4.09 -20.42 18.77
C HIS A 17 -5.53 -20.90 18.77
N LYS A 18 -6.48 -20.05 18.37
CA LYS A 18 -7.91 -20.42 18.30
C LYS A 18 -8.21 -21.43 17.21
N LEU A 19 -7.51 -21.35 16.08
CA LEU A 19 -7.69 -22.26 14.95
C LEU A 19 -6.83 -23.53 15.07
N GLY A 20 -5.90 -23.59 16.04
CA GLY A 20 -4.97 -24.70 16.20
C GLY A 20 -3.77 -24.62 15.25
N GLY A 21 -3.52 -23.45 14.67
CA GLY A 21 -2.45 -23.18 13.71
C GLY A 21 -2.97 -22.78 12.32
N TYR A 22 -2.06 -22.30 11.47
CA TYR A 22 -2.23 -22.11 10.04
C TYR A 22 -0.87 -22.17 9.32
N ASP A 23 -0.86 -22.55 8.04
CA ASP A 23 0.36 -22.75 7.25
C ASP A 23 1.00 -21.44 6.76
N ILE A 24 0.27 -20.32 6.85
CA ILE A 24 0.72 -19.00 6.43
C ILE A 24 0.12 -17.92 7.32
N ALA A 25 0.95 -17.00 7.81
CA ALA A 25 0.58 -15.96 8.75
C ALA A 25 0.57 -14.58 8.08
N MET A 26 -0.06 -13.58 8.70
CA MET A 26 0.32 -12.18 8.45
C MET A 26 1.06 -11.65 9.67
N ALA A 27 2.22 -11.02 9.48
CA ALA A 27 2.87 -10.30 10.57
C ALA A 27 2.00 -9.13 11.03
N GLY A 28 1.92 -8.93 12.34
CA GLY A 28 1.25 -7.79 12.94
C GLY A 28 1.82 -6.48 12.38
N GLY A 29 1.03 -5.83 11.55
CA GLY A 29 1.40 -4.58 10.90
C GLY A 29 2.16 -4.68 9.58
N GLY A 30 2.27 -5.86 8.95
CA GLY A 30 2.93 -6.01 7.64
C GLY A 30 2.45 -5.00 6.59
N MET A 31 1.15 -4.77 6.50
CA MET A 31 0.57 -3.78 5.58
C MET A 31 0.55 -2.33 6.13
N TYR A 32 0.87 -2.09 7.41
CA TYR A 32 0.85 -0.72 7.96
C TYR A 32 1.84 0.18 7.24
N MET A 33 2.98 -0.35 6.82
CA MET A 33 4.03 0.41 6.14
C MET A 33 3.53 1.12 4.88
N MET A 34 2.59 0.49 4.15
CA MET A 34 1.94 1.11 2.97
C MET A 34 0.92 2.18 3.39
N HIS A 35 0.12 1.91 4.43
CA HIS A 35 -0.90 2.85 4.90
C HIS A 35 -0.29 4.12 5.50
N VAL A 36 0.82 4.01 6.24
CA VAL A 36 1.52 5.16 6.83
C VAL A 36 2.67 5.69 5.96
N ASN A 37 2.74 5.27 4.69
CA ASN A 37 3.77 5.75 3.78
C ASN A 37 3.55 7.25 3.49
N PRO A 38 4.50 8.14 3.85
CA PRO A 38 4.37 9.58 3.61
C PRO A 38 4.55 9.96 2.13
N PHE A 39 4.99 9.03 1.29
CA PHE A 39 5.05 9.17 -0.15
C PHE A 39 3.77 8.63 -0.81
N PRO A 40 3.46 9.05 -2.05
CA PRO A 40 2.30 8.54 -2.79
C PRO A 40 2.38 7.01 -2.92
N ASP A 41 1.41 6.32 -2.35
CA ASP A 41 1.26 4.87 -2.36
C ASP A 41 -0.23 4.51 -2.49
N ILE A 42 -0.53 3.37 -3.10
CA ILE A 42 -1.89 2.90 -3.41
C ILE A 42 -2.76 2.59 -2.17
N PHE A 43 -2.18 2.54 -0.96
CA PHE A 43 -2.90 2.42 0.31
C PHE A 43 -2.66 3.59 1.28
N SER A 44 -1.88 4.61 0.91
CA SER A 44 -1.47 5.66 1.85
C SER A 44 -2.65 6.50 2.37
N MET A 45 -2.77 6.57 3.70
CA MET A 45 -3.77 7.38 4.39
C MET A 45 -3.56 8.89 4.24
N PHE A 46 -2.39 9.32 3.75
CA PHE A 46 -2.10 10.74 3.50
C PHE A 46 -2.60 11.20 2.13
N TYR A 47 -2.77 10.27 1.18
CA TYR A 47 -3.15 10.59 -0.18
C TYR A 47 -4.56 10.13 -0.54
N LEU A 48 -5.10 9.13 0.16
CA LEU A 48 -6.37 8.50 -0.16
C LEU A 48 -7.39 8.62 0.99
N ASP A 49 -8.67 8.72 0.63
CA ASP A 49 -9.77 8.82 1.60
C ASP A 49 -10.17 7.44 2.14
N TRP A 50 -9.62 7.09 3.30
CA TRP A 50 -9.99 5.88 4.03
C TRP A 50 -11.11 6.15 5.03
N ARG A 51 -12.28 5.54 4.80
CA ARG A 51 -13.39 5.55 5.75
C ARG A 51 -13.31 4.33 6.66
N LEU A 52 -13.21 4.58 7.97
CA LEU A 52 -13.00 3.54 8.98
C LEU A 52 -14.27 3.23 9.79
N PRO A 53 -14.51 1.95 10.15
CA PRO A 53 -15.61 1.52 11.01
C PRO A 53 -15.59 2.20 12.39
N GLY A 54 -16.76 2.58 12.87
CA GLY A 54 -16.91 3.27 14.16
C GLY A 54 -16.37 4.70 14.20
N ARG A 55 -15.98 5.25 13.04
CA ARG A 55 -15.58 6.65 12.87
C ARG A 55 -16.44 7.35 11.83
N MET A 56 -16.27 6.94 10.57
CA MET A 56 -17.00 7.48 9.41
C MET A 56 -18.02 6.48 8.86
N LEU A 57 -17.89 5.23 9.27
CA LEU A 57 -18.73 4.10 8.88
C LEU A 57 -19.41 3.50 10.12
N GLY A 58 -20.45 2.70 9.90
CA GLY A 58 -21.07 1.89 10.95
C GLY A 58 -20.05 0.97 11.65
N GLN A 59 -20.30 0.62 12.91
CA GLN A 59 -19.35 -0.18 13.71
C GLN A 59 -19.04 -1.57 13.13
N LYS A 60 -19.97 -2.14 12.35
CA LYS A 60 -19.85 -3.48 11.75
C LYS A 60 -19.54 -3.44 10.25
N GLU A 61 -19.30 -2.24 9.71
CA GLU A 61 -18.91 -2.09 8.31
C GLU A 61 -17.42 -2.39 8.14
N PHE A 62 -17.00 -2.66 6.90
CA PHE A 62 -15.58 -2.81 6.57
C PHE A 62 -14.95 -1.45 6.26
N PRO A 63 -13.62 -1.28 6.45
CA PRO A 63 -12.91 -0.12 5.93
C PRO A 63 -13.16 0.05 4.43
N GLN A 64 -13.39 1.29 3.99
CA GLN A 64 -13.64 1.62 2.59
C GLN A 64 -12.62 2.64 2.10
N LEU A 65 -12.02 2.37 0.95
CA LEU A 65 -11.25 3.35 0.19
C LEU A 65 -12.20 4.09 -0.75
N VAL A 66 -12.39 5.38 -0.52
CA VAL A 66 -13.20 6.22 -1.39
C VAL A 66 -12.30 6.73 -2.51
N GLU A 67 -12.52 6.19 -3.71
CA GLU A 67 -11.80 6.59 -4.93
C GLU A 67 -12.10 8.02 -5.39
N GLN A 68 -13.15 8.62 -4.85
CA GLN A 68 -13.44 10.04 -5.04
C GLN A 68 -12.50 10.83 -4.13
N SER A 69 -11.40 11.35 -4.68
CA SER A 69 -10.50 12.21 -3.93
C SER A 69 -11.22 13.52 -3.55
N LEU A 70 -10.84 14.13 -2.42
CA LEU A 70 -11.26 15.48 -2.02
C LEU A 70 -10.95 16.56 -3.10
N ASP A 71 -10.02 16.25 -4.01
CA ASP A 71 -9.52 17.08 -5.11
C ASP A 71 -9.70 16.39 -6.51
N ASP A 72 -10.68 15.51 -6.70
CA ASP A 72 -10.84 14.63 -7.89
C ASP A 72 -10.62 15.34 -9.27
N PRO A 73 -9.72 14.83 -10.15
CA PRO A 73 -8.80 13.69 -9.98
C PRO A 73 -7.40 14.08 -9.49
N PHE A 74 -6.75 13.18 -8.74
CA PHE A 74 -5.38 13.39 -8.26
C PHE A 74 -4.35 13.44 -9.40
N MET A 75 -4.59 12.69 -10.49
CA MET A 75 -3.90 12.82 -11.77
C MET A 75 -4.86 13.13 -12.92
N LYS A 76 -4.39 13.92 -13.89
CA LYS A 76 -5.01 14.15 -15.20
C LYS A 76 -4.32 13.31 -16.26
N ALA A 77 -4.97 13.15 -17.42
CA ALA A 77 -4.36 12.44 -18.56
C ALA A 77 -3.03 13.08 -19.01
N SER A 78 -2.90 14.40 -18.94
CA SER A 78 -1.63 15.10 -19.25
C SER A 78 -0.50 14.79 -18.26
N ASP A 79 -0.82 14.23 -17.10
CA ASP A 79 0.18 13.97 -16.06
C ASP A 79 0.96 12.66 -16.31
N TYR A 80 0.56 11.82 -17.28
CA TYR A 80 1.43 10.74 -17.75
C TYR A 80 2.75 11.28 -18.32
N ASP A 81 2.70 12.38 -19.09
CA ASP A 81 3.90 13.03 -19.60
C ASP A 81 4.75 13.63 -18.47
N LYS A 82 4.12 14.14 -17.41
CA LYS A 82 4.86 14.63 -16.23
C LYS A 82 5.55 13.49 -15.50
N ILE A 83 4.92 12.33 -15.38
CA ILE A 83 5.56 11.15 -14.79
C ILE A 83 6.82 10.78 -15.57
N ILE A 84 6.76 10.77 -16.90
CA ILE A 84 7.91 10.46 -17.76
C ILE A 84 9.02 11.51 -17.60
N ASN A 85 8.66 12.79 -17.54
CA ASN A 85 9.63 13.88 -17.52
C ASN A 85 10.23 14.18 -16.12
N GLU A 86 9.44 14.02 -15.06
CA GLU A 86 9.78 14.47 -13.70
C GLU A 86 9.91 13.32 -12.69
N GLY A 87 9.42 12.12 -13.04
CA GLY A 87 9.40 10.96 -12.15
C GLY A 87 8.27 11.00 -11.13
N PHE A 88 7.78 9.83 -10.70
CA PHE A 88 6.55 9.69 -9.90
C PHE A 88 6.51 10.50 -8.59
N LEU A 89 7.65 10.78 -7.98
CA LEU A 89 7.73 11.51 -6.70
C LEU A 89 7.30 12.98 -6.78
N TRP A 90 7.05 13.53 -7.98
CA TRP A 90 6.45 14.87 -8.13
C TRP A 90 5.09 14.99 -7.40
N LEU A 91 4.40 13.86 -7.20
CA LEU A 91 3.14 13.79 -6.45
C LEU A 91 3.31 13.91 -4.93
N ALA A 92 4.54 13.82 -4.40
CA ALA A 92 4.80 13.93 -2.97
C ALA A 92 4.42 15.34 -2.44
N ASN A 93 3.69 15.39 -1.33
CA ASN A 93 3.18 16.63 -0.79
C ASN A 93 3.37 16.72 0.73
N PHE A 94 4.34 17.55 1.16
CA PHE A 94 4.64 17.74 2.58
C PHE A 94 3.58 18.49 3.39
N LYS A 95 2.56 19.07 2.73
CA LYS A 95 1.36 19.56 3.44
C LYS A 95 0.44 18.40 3.84
N ARG A 96 0.47 17.28 3.12
CA ARG A 96 -0.32 16.08 3.40
C ARG A 96 0.38 15.17 4.40
N ALA A 97 1.67 14.92 4.21
CA ALA A 97 2.50 14.13 5.12
C ALA A 97 3.73 14.94 5.58
N GLY A 98 3.80 15.28 6.87
CA GLY A 98 4.87 16.11 7.40
C GLY A 98 6.14 15.30 7.72
N ILE A 99 7.23 16.01 8.07
CA ILE A 99 8.48 15.39 8.54
C ILE A 99 8.24 14.45 9.73
N LYS A 100 7.31 14.80 10.62
CA LYS A 100 6.94 13.95 11.76
C LYS A 100 6.40 12.59 11.31
N ASP A 101 5.62 12.55 10.22
CA ASP A 101 5.06 11.31 9.70
C ASP A 101 6.14 10.43 9.07
N MET A 102 7.14 11.02 8.40
CA MET A 102 8.30 10.27 7.90
C MET A 102 9.04 9.51 9.01
N THR A 103 9.16 10.10 10.21
CA THR A 103 9.84 9.44 11.33
C THR A 103 9.05 8.30 11.98
N LYS A 104 7.73 8.23 11.76
CA LYS A 104 6.90 7.11 12.25
C LYS A 104 7.21 5.82 11.50
N LEU A 105 7.50 5.93 10.20
CA LEU A 105 7.74 4.78 9.33
C LEU A 105 8.91 3.92 9.84
N GLY A 106 10.00 4.53 10.31
CA GLY A 106 11.13 3.78 10.90
C GLY A 106 10.77 3.03 12.19
N LYS A 107 9.94 3.63 13.06
CA LYS A 107 9.51 2.97 14.31
C LYS A 107 8.56 1.80 14.05
N ILE A 108 7.60 2.00 13.15
CA ILE A 108 6.65 0.95 12.76
C ILE A 108 7.41 -0.17 12.04
N GLY A 109 8.31 0.17 11.11
CA GLY A 109 9.13 -0.80 10.37
C GLY A 109 9.95 -1.71 11.29
N ALA A 110 10.65 -1.14 12.28
CA ALA A 110 11.38 -1.93 13.27
C ALA A 110 10.48 -2.92 14.01
N LYS A 111 9.28 -2.47 14.39
CA LYS A 111 8.34 -3.33 15.13
C LYS A 111 7.72 -4.42 14.26
N VAL A 112 7.41 -4.11 13.01
CA VAL A 112 6.95 -5.09 12.02
C VAL A 112 8.04 -6.12 11.73
N ALA A 113 9.32 -5.72 11.72
CA ALA A 113 10.44 -6.65 11.56
C ALA A 113 10.54 -7.65 12.71
N GLU A 114 10.42 -7.19 13.97
CA GLU A 114 10.35 -8.07 15.14
C GLU A 114 9.19 -9.09 15.03
N ASN A 115 8.00 -8.61 14.62
CA ASN A 115 6.81 -9.44 14.45
C ASN A 115 7.01 -10.48 13.34
N THR A 116 7.60 -10.07 12.22
CA THR A 116 7.94 -10.95 11.09
C THR A 116 8.92 -12.02 11.55
N GLU A 117 10.02 -11.64 12.21
CA GLU A 117 10.99 -12.58 12.75
C GLU A 117 10.35 -13.58 13.73
N LYS A 118 9.43 -13.13 14.58
CA LYS A 118 8.69 -14.00 15.51
C LYS A 118 7.90 -15.09 14.77
N TRP A 119 7.20 -14.76 13.69
CA TRP A 119 6.48 -15.76 12.89
C TRP A 119 7.43 -16.82 12.31
N TRP A 120 8.55 -16.37 11.74
CA TRP A 120 9.53 -17.28 11.13
C TRP A 120 10.28 -18.16 12.14
N THR A 121 10.62 -17.63 13.31
CA THR A 121 11.53 -18.30 14.26
C THR A 121 10.81 -19.02 15.39
N HIS A 122 9.77 -18.40 15.96
CA HIS A 122 9.04 -18.96 17.11
C HIS A 122 7.88 -19.83 16.67
N PHE A 123 7.01 -19.32 15.80
CA PHE A 123 5.86 -20.07 15.30
C PHE A 123 6.24 -21.04 14.16
N GLN A 124 7.40 -20.82 13.53
CA GLN A 124 7.87 -21.58 12.36
C GLN A 124 6.85 -21.55 11.19
N VAL A 125 6.14 -20.43 11.06
CA VAL A 125 5.13 -20.21 10.01
C VAL A 125 5.60 -19.08 9.10
N PRO A 126 5.63 -19.29 7.78
CA PRO A 126 5.96 -18.23 6.84
C PRO A 126 4.89 -17.15 6.84
N THR A 127 5.32 -15.92 6.61
CA THR A 127 4.43 -14.77 6.46
C THR A 127 3.94 -14.64 5.02
N PHE A 128 2.68 -14.26 4.83
CA PHE A 128 1.98 -14.12 3.56
C PHE A 128 2.48 -12.92 2.76
N SER A 129 2.68 -11.80 3.45
CA SER A 129 3.14 -10.55 2.86
C SER A 129 3.87 -9.75 3.92
N ASP A 130 5.16 -9.53 3.69
CA ASP A 130 6.00 -8.66 4.49
C ASP A 130 6.22 -7.28 3.83
N GLY A 131 5.66 -7.11 2.62
CA GLY A 131 5.68 -5.87 1.87
C GLY A 131 4.78 -5.93 0.65
N GLY A 132 4.44 -4.77 0.12
CA GLY A 132 3.68 -4.64 -1.12
C GLY A 132 4.50 -3.96 -2.21
N GLY A 133 4.45 -4.52 -3.41
CA GLY A 133 4.91 -3.88 -4.63
C GLY A 133 3.71 -3.45 -5.48
N ALA A 134 3.61 -2.15 -5.77
CA ALA A 134 2.65 -1.66 -6.74
C ALA A 134 3.13 -1.94 -8.16
N ILE A 135 2.21 -2.20 -9.07
CA ILE A 135 2.48 -2.21 -10.51
C ILE A 135 1.91 -0.94 -11.15
N PRO A 136 2.40 -0.49 -12.33
CA PRO A 136 1.94 0.74 -12.97
C PRO A 136 0.42 0.81 -13.12
N PHE A 137 -0.21 -0.32 -13.49
CA PHE A 137 -1.67 -0.40 -13.62
C PHE A 137 -2.41 0.02 -12.34
N GLU A 138 -2.00 -0.51 -11.19
CA GLU A 138 -2.68 -0.20 -9.92
C GLU A 138 -2.41 1.24 -9.48
N LEU A 139 -1.17 1.68 -9.67
CA LEU A 139 -0.74 3.04 -9.37
C LEU A 139 -1.59 4.04 -10.15
N PHE A 140 -1.65 3.88 -11.48
CA PHE A 140 -2.44 4.73 -12.34
C PHE A 140 -3.94 4.61 -12.04
N SER A 141 -4.46 3.40 -11.85
CA SER A 141 -5.88 3.20 -11.51
C SER A 141 -6.29 3.95 -10.25
N VAL A 142 -5.45 3.92 -9.20
CA VAL A 142 -5.75 4.60 -7.93
C VAL A 142 -5.64 6.12 -8.09
N PHE A 143 -4.52 6.63 -8.63
CA PHE A 143 -4.28 8.07 -8.67
C PHE A 143 -5.06 8.80 -9.78
N ARG A 144 -5.41 8.10 -10.86
CA ARG A 144 -6.29 8.64 -11.92
C ARG A 144 -7.78 8.47 -11.58
N GLY A 145 -8.10 7.55 -10.66
CA GLY A 145 -9.43 7.04 -10.38
C GLY A 145 -9.85 5.98 -11.41
N SER A 146 -10.36 4.83 -10.96
CA SER A 146 -10.53 3.65 -11.81
C SER A 146 -11.37 3.93 -13.06
N THR A 147 -12.50 4.63 -12.91
CA THR A 147 -13.37 5.01 -14.04
C THR A 147 -12.65 5.81 -15.12
N ASN A 148 -11.78 6.73 -14.72
CA ASN A 148 -11.06 7.58 -15.66
C ASN A 148 -9.86 6.86 -16.26
N PHE A 149 -9.16 6.06 -15.46
CA PHE A 149 -8.07 5.22 -15.94
C PHE A 149 -8.54 4.24 -17.02
N MET A 150 -9.69 3.58 -16.82
CA MET A 150 -10.27 2.68 -17.83
C MET A 150 -10.58 3.39 -19.15
N LYS A 151 -11.01 4.66 -19.10
CA LYS A 151 -11.18 5.49 -20.31
C LYS A 151 -9.85 5.82 -20.96
N ASP A 152 -8.82 6.10 -20.16
CA ASP A 152 -7.49 6.42 -20.66
C ASP A 152 -6.83 5.19 -21.32
N ILE A 153 -7.04 3.97 -20.82
CA ILE A 153 -6.56 2.73 -21.48
C ILE A 153 -7.05 2.65 -22.92
N TYR A 154 -8.30 3.03 -23.17
CA TYR A 154 -8.86 3.06 -24.52
C TYR A 154 -8.37 4.26 -25.35
N ARG A 155 -8.22 5.44 -24.73
CA ARG A 155 -7.95 6.70 -25.44
C ARG A 155 -6.47 6.97 -25.69
N TYR A 156 -5.61 6.52 -24.79
CA TYR A 156 -4.18 6.81 -24.74
C TYR A 156 -3.35 5.55 -24.44
N PRO A 157 -3.59 4.41 -25.12
CA PRO A 157 -2.92 3.14 -24.80
C PRO A 157 -1.39 3.25 -24.88
N ASP A 158 -0.88 3.87 -25.93
CA ASP A 158 0.57 4.02 -26.14
C ASP A 158 1.22 4.83 -25.02
N LYS A 159 0.53 5.86 -24.54
CA LYS A 159 1.02 6.73 -23.45
C LYS A 159 1.06 5.99 -22.12
N ILE A 160 0.07 5.12 -21.86
CA ILE A 160 0.05 4.29 -20.66
C ILE A 160 1.17 3.26 -20.70
N ILE A 161 1.45 2.65 -21.85
CA ILE A 161 2.59 1.74 -22.03
C ILE A 161 3.90 2.49 -21.78
N GLU A 162 4.10 3.63 -22.44
CA GLU A 162 5.31 4.45 -22.27
C GLU A 162 5.54 4.85 -20.81
N ALA A 163 4.50 5.33 -20.11
CA ALA A 163 4.60 5.68 -18.69
C ALA A 163 4.81 4.46 -17.79
N SER A 164 4.29 3.29 -18.17
CA SER A 164 4.51 2.03 -17.43
C SER A 164 5.95 1.55 -17.57
N ASP A 165 6.48 1.57 -18.79
CA ASP A 165 7.86 1.17 -19.10
C ASP A 165 8.87 2.07 -18.38
N PHE A 166 8.58 3.38 -18.30
CA PHE A 166 9.40 4.32 -17.54
C PHE A 166 9.39 4.04 -16.02
N LEU A 167 8.26 3.58 -15.47
CA LEU A 167 8.10 3.42 -14.02
C LEU A 167 8.48 2.05 -13.48
N ILE A 168 8.41 0.99 -14.29
CA ILE A 168 8.43 -0.38 -13.76
C ILE A 168 9.68 -0.69 -12.94
N ASP A 169 10.86 -0.31 -13.42
CA ASP A 169 12.13 -0.54 -12.71
C ASP A 169 12.17 0.21 -11.37
N ASN A 170 11.65 1.45 -11.34
CA ASN A 170 11.56 2.23 -10.11
C ASN A 170 10.59 1.60 -9.10
N LEU A 171 9.47 1.05 -9.56
CA LEU A 171 8.52 0.36 -8.69
C LEU A 171 9.07 -0.96 -8.14
N ILE A 172 9.87 -1.68 -8.92
CA ILE A 172 10.61 -2.86 -8.45
C ILE A 172 11.56 -2.46 -7.32
N LEU A 173 12.39 -1.42 -7.52
CA LEU A 173 13.30 -0.91 -6.50
C LEU A 173 12.58 -0.43 -5.24
N MET A 174 11.42 0.22 -5.39
CA MET A 174 10.58 0.62 -4.26
C MET A 174 10.06 -0.59 -3.48
N GLY A 175 9.63 -1.66 -4.16
CA GLY A 175 9.21 -2.91 -3.53
C GLY A 175 10.35 -3.59 -2.77
N GLU A 176 11.53 -3.70 -3.38
CA GLU A 176 12.75 -4.24 -2.76
C GLU A 176 13.17 -3.43 -1.53
N TYR A 177 13.14 -2.11 -1.62
CA TYR A 177 13.41 -1.24 -0.47
C TYR A 177 12.38 -1.45 0.64
N GLY A 178 11.09 -1.48 0.29
CA GLY A 178 9.99 -1.69 1.23
C GLY A 178 10.13 -2.97 2.05
N ILE A 179 10.35 -4.11 1.37
CA ILE A 179 10.53 -5.40 2.05
C ILE A 179 11.80 -5.44 2.89
N SER A 180 12.89 -4.79 2.45
CA SER A 180 14.14 -4.74 3.21
C SER A 180 14.00 -4.02 4.56
N MET A 181 13.16 -2.98 4.63
CA MET A 181 12.91 -2.25 5.88
C MET A 181 12.18 -3.09 6.93
N GLY A 182 11.33 -4.01 6.50
CA GLY A 182 10.56 -4.90 7.39
C GLY A 182 11.26 -6.21 7.72
N GLY A 183 12.49 -6.44 7.24
CA GLY A 183 13.15 -7.75 7.36
C GLY A 183 12.37 -8.88 6.66
N GLY A 184 11.56 -8.51 5.68
CA GLY A 184 10.60 -9.39 5.03
C GLY A 184 11.23 -10.40 4.09
N LYS A 185 10.49 -11.48 3.84
CA LYS A 185 10.86 -12.56 2.92
C LYS A 185 9.81 -12.80 1.83
N THR A 186 8.60 -12.30 2.02
CA THR A 186 7.51 -12.41 1.03
C THR A 186 7.01 -11.02 0.61
N LEU A 187 6.83 -10.84 -0.70
CA LEU A 187 6.31 -9.62 -1.30
C LEU A 187 5.04 -9.96 -2.08
N ILE A 188 3.96 -9.22 -1.83
CA ILE A 188 2.79 -9.25 -2.71
C ILE A 188 2.95 -8.18 -3.78
N VAL A 189 2.82 -8.57 -5.04
CA VAL A 189 2.86 -7.67 -6.18
C VAL A 189 1.50 -7.67 -6.85
N GLY A 190 0.89 -6.49 -6.96
CA GLY A 190 -0.45 -6.36 -7.50
C GLY A 190 -1.55 -6.93 -6.57
N GLY A 191 -2.72 -7.18 -7.16
CA GLY A 191 -3.85 -7.86 -6.50
C GLY A 191 -4.84 -6.93 -5.79
N ALA A 192 -4.62 -5.62 -5.83
CA ALA A 192 -5.56 -4.62 -5.33
C ALA A 192 -6.55 -4.16 -6.40
N ARG A 193 -6.06 -3.94 -7.62
CA ARG A 193 -6.84 -3.41 -8.75
C ARG A 193 -6.64 -4.19 -10.04
N ALA A 194 -5.53 -4.88 -10.19
CA ALA A 194 -5.28 -5.70 -11.38
C ALA A 194 -5.94 -7.08 -11.31
N SER A 195 -6.51 -7.44 -10.16
CA SER A 195 -7.41 -8.60 -10.04
C SER A 195 -8.69 -8.31 -10.82
N SER A 196 -9.23 -9.33 -11.50
CA SER A 196 -10.33 -9.26 -12.48
C SER A 196 -11.70 -8.75 -11.98
N ASP A 197 -11.77 -8.09 -10.82
CA ASP A 197 -12.99 -7.49 -10.28
C ASP A 197 -13.13 -6.05 -10.79
N PHE A 198 -13.82 -5.90 -11.92
CA PHE A 198 -14.41 -4.65 -12.39
C PHE A 198 -15.82 -4.91 -12.95
#